data_AF-A0A0G0EM52-F1
#
_entry.id   AF-A0A0G0EM52-F1
#
_cell.length_a   1.000
_cell.length_b   1.000
_cell.length_c   1.000
_cell.angle_alpha   90.00
_cell.angle_beta   90.00
_cell.angle_gamma   90.00
#
_symmetry.space_group_name_H-M   'P 1'
#
loop_
_entity.id
_entity.type
_entity.pdbx_description
1 polymer ?
#
loop_
_entity_poly.entity_id
_entity_poly.type
_entity_poly.pdbx_seq_one_letter_code
_entity_poly.pdbx_strand_id
1 'polypeptide(L)'
;MNIASVPDIACMKLSAIMQRSALKDYVDLYEIMKIYPLEQLLLFTKRKYPTIDSTVILKSLSYLEDIIDEPLIYPTGQRKPQLDILKLFFQEEVKKYIRTII
;
A
#
# COMPACT_ATOMS: atom_id res chain seq x y z
N MET A 1 -9.87 -19.23 -15.56
CA MET A 1 -9.87 -18.26 -14.44
C MET A 1 -8.50 -17.58 -14.50
N ASN A 2 -8.42 -16.30 -14.88
CA ASN A 2 -7.15 -15.60 -14.97
C ASN A 2 -6.78 -15.07 -13.58
N ILE A 3 -5.62 -15.48 -13.08
CA ILE A 3 -5.06 -14.98 -11.82
C ILE A 3 -4.46 -13.61 -12.11
N ALA A 4 -4.83 -12.60 -11.31
CA ALA A 4 -4.27 -11.26 -11.43
C ALA A 4 -2.77 -11.26 -11.12
N SER A 5 -2.00 -10.44 -11.84
CA SER A 5 -0.58 -10.28 -11.53
C SER A 5 -0.37 -9.55 -10.19
N VAL A 6 0.80 -9.71 -9.57
CA VAL A 6 1.13 -8.99 -8.33
C VAL A 6 1.03 -7.46 -8.50
N PRO A 7 1.54 -6.84 -9.60
CA PRO A 7 1.31 -5.43 -9.87
C PRO A 7 -0.16 -5.05 -10.00
N ASP A 8 -0.99 -5.91 -10.63
CA ASP A 8 -2.43 -5.64 -10.76
C ASP A 8 -3.12 -5.62 -9.40
N ILE A 9 -2.76 -6.54 -8.51
CA ILE A 9 -3.24 -6.59 -7.12
C ILE A 9 -2.79 -5.33 -6.38
N ALA A 10 -1.53 -4.91 -6.57
CA ALA A 10 -1.01 -3.69 -5.97
C ALA A 10 -1.83 -2.45 -6.38
N CYS A 11 -2.10 -2.28 -7.67
CA CYS A 11 -2.94 -1.20 -8.18
C CYS A 11 -4.35 -1.23 -7.58
N MET A 12 -4.95 -2.42 -7.43
CA MET A 12 -6.26 -2.56 -6.77
C MET A 12 -6.20 -2.13 -5.30
N LYS A 13 -5.13 -2.48 -4.58
CA LYS A 13 -4.93 -2.09 -3.18
C LYS A 13 -4.73 -0.59 -3.03
N LEU A 14 -3.89 0.02 -3.88
CA LEU A 14 -3.68 1.48 -3.89
C LEU A 14 -4.98 2.25 -4.17
N SER A 15 -5.82 1.73 -5.08
CA SER A 15 -7.16 2.30 -5.31
C SER A 15 -8.10 2.13 -4.10
N ALA A 16 -8.02 1.00 -3.38
CA ALA A 16 -8.87 0.74 -2.22
C ALA A 16 -8.53 1.62 -1.01
N ILE A 17 -7.24 1.82 -0.71
CA ILE A 17 -6.81 2.60 0.48
C ILE A 17 -7.18 4.09 0.40
N MET A 18 -7.50 4.59 -0.80
CA MET A 18 -8.03 5.95 -0.98
C MET A 18 -9.46 6.11 -0.43
N GLN A 19 -10.18 5.00 -0.27
CA GLN A 19 -11.59 4.99 0.14
C GLN A 19 -11.81 4.35 1.52
N ARG A 20 -10.87 3.54 2.00
CA ARG A 20 -10.99 2.84 3.29
C ARG A 20 -9.64 2.62 3.97
N SER A 21 -9.65 2.54 5.30
CA SER A 21 -8.48 2.29 6.14
C SER A 21 -8.41 0.84 6.65
N ALA A 22 -8.61 -0.14 5.77
CA ALA A 22 -8.66 -1.56 6.17
C ALA A 22 -7.26 -2.16 6.32
N LEU A 23 -6.93 -2.70 7.50
CA LEU A 23 -5.60 -3.23 7.83
C LEU A 23 -5.06 -4.21 6.78
N LYS A 24 -5.91 -5.11 6.28
CA LYS A 24 -5.53 -6.10 5.26
C LYS A 24 -4.94 -5.48 4.00
N ASP A 25 -5.45 -4.32 3.56
CA ASP A 25 -4.95 -3.72 2.32
C ASP A 25 -3.55 -3.15 2.49
N TYR A 26 -3.26 -2.60 3.68
CA TYR A 26 -1.94 -2.12 4.04
C TYR A 26 -0.95 -3.26 4.28
N VAL A 27 -1.39 -4.35 4.90
CA VAL A 27 -0.55 -5.56 5.06
C VAL A 27 -0.20 -6.16 3.69
N ASP A 28 -1.17 -6.27 2.78
CA ASP A 28 -0.92 -6.76 1.43
C ASP A 28 0.04 -5.83 0.66
N LEU A 29 -0.15 -4.51 0.75
CA LEU A 29 0.76 -3.54 0.13
C LEU A 29 2.16 -3.62 0.73
N TYR A 30 2.29 -3.81 2.04
CA TYR A 30 3.58 -3.98 2.69
C TYR A 30 4.34 -5.20 2.15
N GLU A 31 3.66 -6.34 1.96
CA GLU A 31 4.28 -7.52 1.36
C GLU A 31 4.67 -7.31 -0.10
N ILE A 32 3.80 -6.67 -0.89
CA ILE A 32 4.07 -6.35 -2.29
C ILE A 32 5.27 -5.39 -2.40
N MET A 33 5.36 -4.40 -1.50
CA MET A 33 6.40 -3.38 -1.54
C MET A 33 7.80 -3.89 -1.16
N LYS A 34 7.91 -5.11 -0.63
CA LYS A 34 9.21 -5.81 -0.51
C LYS A 34 9.80 -6.21 -1.87
N ILE A 35 8.96 -6.27 -2.90
CA ILE A 35 9.30 -6.70 -4.26
C ILE A 35 9.29 -5.51 -5.23
N TYR A 36 8.33 -4.58 -5.05
CA TYR A 36 8.15 -3.43 -5.92
C TYR A 36 8.28 -2.10 -5.14
N PRO A 37 9.17 -1.19 -5.53
CA PRO A 37 9.27 0.11 -4.87
C PRO A 37 8.01 0.96 -5.12
N LEU A 38 7.70 1.87 -4.19
CA LEU A 38 6.50 2.73 -4.24
C LEU A 38 6.34 3.45 -5.58
N GLU A 39 7.44 4.00 -6.12
CA GLU A 39 7.47 4.69 -7.41
C GLU A 39 6.92 3.83 -8.55
N GLN A 40 7.35 2.57 -8.64
CA GLN A 40 6.86 1.65 -9.67
C GLN A 40 5.37 1.36 -9.51
N LEU A 41 4.91 1.16 -8.27
CA LEU A 41 3.50 0.90 -8.02
C LEU A 41 2.61 2.11 -8.33
N LEU A 42 3.08 3.33 -8.06
CA LEU A 42 2.40 4.57 -8.45
C LEU A 42 2.35 4.71 -9.97
N LEU A 43 3.44 4.38 -10.68
CA LEU A 43 3.47 4.39 -12.15
C LEU A 43 2.50 3.37 -12.75
N PHE A 44 2.47 2.14 -12.23
CA PHE A 44 1.51 1.11 -12.67
C PHE A 44 0.08 1.53 -12.40
N THR A 45 -0.18 2.12 -11.23
CA THR A 45 -1.51 2.61 -10.84
C THR A 45 -1.94 3.74 -11.75
N LYS A 46 -1.05 4.69 -12.07
CA LYS A 46 -1.35 5.80 -12.98
C LYS A 46 -1.66 5.32 -14.40
N ARG A 47 -0.96 4.29 -14.88
CA ARG A 47 -1.24 3.68 -16.20
C ARG A 47 -2.57 2.93 -16.22
N LYS A 48 -2.89 2.21 -15.14
CA LYS A 48 -4.10 1.39 -15.04
C LYS A 48 -5.36 2.20 -14.73
N TYR A 49 -5.22 3.23 -13.90
CA TYR A 49 -6.28 4.12 -13.45
C TYR A 49 -5.86 5.59 -13.66
N PRO A 50 -5.90 6.11 -14.90
CA PRO A 50 -5.38 7.45 -15.23
C PRO A 50 -6.03 8.60 -14.45
N THR A 51 -7.28 8.41 -14.03
CA THR A 51 -8.08 9.36 -13.26
C THR A 51 -7.71 9.42 -11.78
N ILE A 52 -6.97 8.44 -11.26
CA ILE A 52 -6.49 8.46 -9.89
C ILE A 52 -5.37 9.50 -9.74
N ASP A 53 -5.50 10.32 -8.70
CA ASP A 53 -4.47 11.26 -8.27
C ASP A 53 -3.53 10.57 -7.27
N SER A 54 -2.26 10.44 -7.65
CA SER A 54 -1.23 9.85 -6.81
C SER A 54 -1.04 10.60 -5.49
N THR A 55 -1.36 11.90 -5.41
CA THR A 55 -1.28 12.65 -4.15
C THR A 55 -2.27 12.14 -3.11
N VAL A 56 -3.44 11.66 -3.53
CA VAL A 56 -4.43 11.05 -2.63
C VAL A 56 -3.92 9.71 -2.10
N ILE A 57 -3.26 8.91 -2.95
CA ILE A 57 -2.60 7.66 -2.53
C ILE A 57 -1.52 7.97 -1.50
N LEU A 58 -0.62 8.93 -1.78
CA LEU A 58 0.45 9.32 -0.86
C LEU A 58 -0.09 9.81 0.48
N LYS A 59 -1.21 10.54 0.47
CA LYS A 59 -1.92 10.96 1.68
C LYS A 59 -2.42 9.75 2.47
N SER A 60 -3.11 8.81 1.83
CA SER A 60 -3.57 7.56 2.48
C SER A 60 -2.42 6.74 3.06
N LEU A 61 -1.25 6.75 2.43
CA LEU A 61 -0.05 6.06 2.95
C LEU A 61 0.64 6.82 4.10
N SER A 62 0.36 8.11 4.28
CA SER A 62 0.97 8.94 5.32
C SER A 62 0.12 9.05 6.58
N TYR A 63 -1.20 9.11 6.42
CA TYR A 63 -2.18 9.28 7.50
C TYR A 63 -2.87 7.95 7.80
N LEU A 64 -2.29 7.19 8.71
CA LEU A 64 -2.67 5.81 9.01
C LEU A 64 -3.34 5.67 10.39
N GLU A 65 -3.72 6.79 11.00
CA GLU A 65 -4.30 6.84 12.35
C GLU A 65 -5.64 6.10 12.44
N ASP A 66 -6.42 6.13 11.35
CA ASP A 66 -7.74 5.49 11.24
C ASP A 66 -7.67 3.96 11.05
N ILE A 67 -6.47 3.37 10.96
CA ILE A 67 -6.33 1.93 10.84
C ILE A 67 -6.51 1.28 12.20
N ILE A 68 -7.53 0.42 12.29
CA ILE A 68 -7.82 -0.38 13.47
C ILE A 68 -6.97 -1.67 13.44
N ASP A 69 -6.36 -2.01 14.57
CA ASP A 69 -5.63 -3.27 14.72
C ASP A 69 -6.60 -4.44 14.92
N GLU A 70 -7.09 -4.98 13.81
CA GLU A 70 -8.01 -6.11 13.78
C GLU A 70 -7.27 -7.46 13.63
N PRO A 71 -7.84 -8.56 14.17
CA PRO A 71 -7.36 -9.90 13.87
C PRO A 71 -7.38 -10.16 12.35
N LEU A 72 -6.24 -10.56 11.81
CA LEU A 72 -6.07 -10.86 10.39
C LEU A 72 -5.57 -12.29 10.22
N ILE A 73 -6.23 -13.05 9.34
CA ILE A 73 -5.71 -14.34 8.90
C ILE A 73 -4.47 -14.08 8.07
N TYR A 74 -3.34 -14.61 8.53
CA TYR A 74 -2.05 -14.52 7.88
C TYR A 74 -1.54 -15.95 7.62
N PRO A 75 -0.70 -16.19 6.59
CA PRO A 75 -0.24 -17.53 6.27
C PRO A 75 0.29 -18.29 7.48
N THR A 76 0.02 -19.59 7.52
CA THR A 76 0.22 -20.44 8.68
C THR A 76 1.67 -20.36 9.19
N GLY A 77 1.84 -20.05 10.48
CA GLY A 77 3.15 -19.93 11.12
C GLY A 77 3.82 -18.55 10.98
N GLN A 78 3.19 -17.60 10.30
CA GLN A 78 3.65 -16.21 10.22
C GLN A 78 2.74 -15.29 11.04
N ARG A 79 3.29 -14.13 11.45
CA ARG A 79 2.52 -13.07 12.09
C ARG A 79 2.50 -11.86 11.16
N LYS A 80 1.34 -11.19 11.09
CA LYS A 80 1.25 -9.88 10.44
C LYS A 80 2.23 -8.89 11.09
N PRO A 81 2.75 -7.90 10.36
CA PRO A 81 3.52 -6.82 10.97
C PRO A 81 2.73 -6.13 12.07
N GLN A 82 3.43 -5.68 13.11
CA GLN A 82 2.83 -4.81 14.12
C GLN A 82 2.36 -3.51 13.44
N LEU A 83 1.24 -2.97 13.90
CA LEU A 83 0.64 -1.78 13.29
C LEU A 83 1.61 -0.60 13.27
N ASP A 84 2.39 -0.40 14.33
CA ASP A 84 3.37 0.70 14.40
C ASP A 84 4.51 0.53 13.37
N ILE A 85 4.97 -0.70 13.16
CA ILE A 85 5.97 -1.01 12.12
C ILE A 85 5.40 -0.72 10.73
N LEU A 86 4.14 -1.09 10.50
CA LEU A 86 3.44 -0.83 9.25
C LEU A 86 3.31 0.67 8.99
N LYS A 87 2.94 1.44 10.02
CA LYS A 87 2.81 2.90 9.96
C LYS A 87 4.13 3.56 9.62
N LEU A 88 5.19 3.23 10.36
CA LEU A 88 6.52 3.77 10.13
C LEU A 88 7.04 3.43 8.73
N PHE A 89 6.83 2.19 8.27
CA PHE A 89 7.24 1.76 6.93
C PHE A 89 6.66 2.67 5.85
N PHE A 90 5.34 2.83 5.81
CA PHE A 90 4.71 3.62 4.74
C PHE A 90 5.07 5.11 4.81
N GLN A 91 5.18 5.66 6.02
CA GLN A 91 5.63 7.05 6.19
C GLN A 91 7.05 7.25 5.66
N GLU A 92 7.96 6.32 5.91
CA GLU A 92 9.33 6.39 5.39
C GLU A 92 9.36 6.20 3.87
N GLU A 93 8.56 5.29 3.31
CA GLU A 93 8.47 5.10 1.85
C GLU A 93 7.93 6.33 1.13
N VAL A 94 6.91 6.99 1.70
CA VAL A 94 6.40 8.26 1.16
C VAL A 94 7.45 9.36 1.26
N LYS A 95 8.15 9.49 2.39
CA LYS A 95 9.24 10.49 2.55
C LYS A 95 10.36 10.25 1.54
N LYS A 96 10.79 9.00 1.34
CA LYS A 96 11.80 8.64 0.34
C LYS A 96 11.35 9.05 -1.06
N TYR A 97 10.13 8.68 -1.44
CA TYR A 97 9.56 9.03 -2.74
C TYR A 97 9.52 10.56 -2.96
N ILE A 98 9.05 11.33 -1.98
CA ILE A 98 9.00 12.80 -2.07
C ILE A 98 10.40 13.40 -2.23
N ARG A 99 11.43 12.86 -1.57
CA ARG A 99 12.82 13.31 -1.73
C ARG A 99 13.42 12.99 -3.10
N THR A 100 12.86 12.02 -3.83
CA THR A 100 13.35 11.67 -5.19
C THR A 100 12.80 12.62 -6.26
N ILE A 101 11.71 13.33 -5.98
CA ILE A 101 11.03 14.21 -6.95
C ILE A 101 11.31 15.71 -6.73
N ILE A 102 12.01 16.08 -5.65
CA ILE A 102 12.45 17.45 -5.32
C ILE A 102 13.96 17.53 -5.53
#